data_AF-A0A1E7G8V4-F1
#
_entry.id   AF-A0A1E7G8V4-F1
#
_cell.length_a   1.000
_cell.length_b   1.000
_cell.length_c   1.000
_cell.angle_alpha   90.00
_cell.angle_beta   90.00
_cell.angle_gamma   90.00
#
_symmetry.space_group_name_H-M   'P 1'
#
loop_
_entity.id
_entity.type
_entity.pdbx_description
1 polymer ?
#
loop_
_entity_poly.entity_id
_entity_poly.type
_entity_poly.pdbx_seq_one_letter_code
_entity_poly.pdbx_strand_id
1 'polypeptide(L)'
;MGDVITNTKVPRKVFEPKSNIVKVGLYKDEQEVLKWLVHNQAEQKIHYYDKKIAEMKQKYDMDFSAFEKRVCLGAVEEGFEELDDFTLWEGYVKAYKYWKQYL
;
A
#
# COMPACT_ATOMS: atom_id res chain seq x y z
N MET A 1 27.13 4.68 27.04
CA MET A 1 27.81 5.31 25.89
C MET A 1 27.41 4.53 24.67
N GLY A 2 26.72 5.15 23.71
CA GLY A 2 25.92 4.48 22.67
C GLY A 2 26.72 3.83 21.55
N ASP A 3 26.17 2.72 21.05
CA ASP A 3 26.67 1.98 19.89
C ASP A 3 26.55 2.79 18.60
N VAL A 4 27.66 2.83 17.86
CA VAL A 4 27.81 3.48 16.57
C VAL A 4 27.13 2.62 15.50
N ILE A 5 26.02 3.11 14.95
CA ILE A 5 25.37 2.51 13.77
C ILE A 5 26.29 2.70 12.57
N THR A 6 26.78 1.58 12.02
CA THR A 6 27.61 1.56 10.82
C THR A 6 26.75 1.80 9.58
N ASN A 7 27.00 2.93 8.90
CA ASN A 7 26.38 3.29 7.63
C ASN A 7 26.65 2.21 6.56
N THR A 8 25.69 1.31 6.35
CA THR A 8 25.77 0.31 5.29
C THR A 8 25.56 1.01 3.94
N LYS A 9 26.64 1.14 3.16
CA LYS A 9 26.62 1.77 1.83
C LYS A 9 25.81 0.89 0.87
N VAL A 10 24.61 1.34 0.53
CA VAL A 10 23.80 0.72 -0.53
C VAL A 10 24.44 0.99 -1.90
N PRO A 11 24.63 -0.02 -2.77
CA PRO A 11 25.22 0.16 -4.09
C PRO A 11 24.40 1.11 -4.98
N ARG A 12 25.05 2.19 -5.43
CA ARG A 12 24.51 3.32 -6.21
C ARG A 12 23.91 2.97 -7.58
N LYS A 13 23.95 1.70 -8.01
CA LYS A 13 23.56 1.29 -9.38
C LYS A 13 22.06 1.15 -9.62
N VAL A 14 21.21 1.23 -8.59
CA VAL A 14 19.75 1.12 -8.75
C VAL A 14 19.09 2.47 -9.08
N PHE A 15 19.82 3.58 -8.91
CA PHE A 15 19.33 4.94 -9.17
C PHE A 15 20.14 5.60 -10.27
N GLU A 16 19.89 5.24 -11.53
CA GLU A 16 20.16 6.15 -12.65
C GLU A 16 18.87 6.88 -13.01
N PRO A 17 18.70 8.15 -12.59
CA PRO A 17 17.58 8.97 -13.01
C PRO A 17 17.80 9.32 -14.49
N LYS A 18 16.84 9.00 -15.36
CA LYS A 18 16.84 9.38 -16.79
C LYS A 18 16.70 10.88 -17.05
N SER A 19 16.95 11.75 -16.07
CA SER A 19 16.72 13.18 -16.21
C SER A 19 17.86 13.99 -15.61
N ASN A 20 18.55 14.74 -16.48
CA ASN A 20 19.60 15.71 -16.12
C ASN A 20 19.09 16.92 -15.31
N ILE A 21 17.81 16.95 -14.94
CA ILE A 21 17.20 18.00 -14.12
C ILE A 21 17.61 17.87 -12.64
N VAL A 22 18.13 16.69 -12.24
CA VAL A 22 18.35 16.26 -10.85
C VAL A 22 19.73 16.66 -10.32
N LYS A 23 20.42 17.71 -10.82
CA LYS A 23 21.75 18.09 -10.24
C LYS A 23 21.99 19.51 -9.73
N VAL A 24 21.17 20.53 -10.02
CA VAL A 24 21.55 21.93 -9.65
C VAL A 24 20.53 22.65 -8.75
N GLY A 25 19.27 22.20 -8.62
CA GLY A 25 18.23 22.83 -7.78
C GLY A 25 17.87 22.09 -6.46
N LEU A 26 18.53 20.99 -6.14
CA LEU A 26 17.91 19.90 -5.36
C LEU A 26 17.63 20.12 -3.87
N TYR A 27 18.43 20.85 -3.12
CA TYR A 27 18.40 20.65 -1.65
C TYR A 27 17.18 21.24 -0.91
N LYS A 28 16.42 22.17 -1.51
CA LYS A 28 15.13 22.65 -0.96
C LYS A 28 13.92 21.92 -1.58
N ASP A 29 14.02 21.55 -2.84
CA ASP A 29 12.95 20.86 -3.58
C ASP A 29 12.95 19.35 -3.38
N GLU A 30 14.02 18.72 -2.88
CA GLU A 30 14.08 17.27 -2.68
C GLU A 30 12.95 16.76 -1.77
N GLN A 31 12.67 17.43 -0.66
CA GLN A 31 11.58 17.01 0.24
C GLN A 31 10.21 17.21 -0.41
N GLU A 32 10.01 18.29 -1.17
CA GLU A 32 8.75 18.56 -1.87
C GLU A 32 8.55 17.60 -3.05
N VAL A 33 9.61 17.26 -3.78
CA VAL A 33 9.62 16.25 -4.84
C VAL A 33 9.33 14.86 -4.25
N LEU A 34 9.92 14.52 -3.10
CA LEU A 34 9.64 13.25 -2.43
C LEU A 34 8.20 13.20 -1.90
N LYS A 35 7.68 14.28 -1.30
CA LYS A 35 6.27 14.36 -0.87
C LYS A 35 5.33 14.22 -2.05
N TRP A 36 5.59 14.95 -3.14
CA TRP A 36 4.79 14.86 -4.37
C TRP A 36 4.84 13.46 -4.98
N LEU A 37 6.01 12.82 -4.99
CA LEU A 37 6.16 11.45 -5.47
C LEU A 37 5.34 10.46 -4.63
N VAL A 38 5.43 10.57 -3.30
CA VAL A 38 4.66 9.71 -2.38
C VAL A 38 3.17 9.96 -2.52
N HIS A 39 2.74 11.22 -2.65
CA HIS A 39 1.34 11.60 -2.87
C HIS A 39 0.79 10.99 -4.17
N ASN A 40 1.49 11.16 -5.29
CA ASN A 40 1.08 10.57 -6.57
C ASN A 40 1.03 9.04 -6.51
N GLN A 41 1.99 8.43 -5.81
CA GLN A 41 1.99 6.99 -5.61
C GLN A 41 0.79 6.55 -4.74
N ALA A 42 0.45 7.33 -3.71
CA ALA A 42 -0.69 7.08 -2.85
C ALA A 42 -2.00 7.14 -3.65
N GLU A 43 -2.21 8.15 -4.50
CA GLU A 43 -3.37 8.24 -5.39
C GLU A 43 -3.54 6.98 -6.25
N GLN A 44 -2.45 6.54 -6.91
CA GLN A 44 -2.48 5.35 -7.75
C GLN A 44 -2.79 4.08 -6.95
N LYS A 45 -2.20 3.94 -5.76
CA LYS A 45 -2.42 2.79 -4.88
C LYS A 45 -3.84 2.78 -4.31
N ILE A 46 -4.36 3.92 -3.90
CA ILE A 46 -5.73 4.08 -3.40
C ILE A 46 -6.72 3.69 -4.49
N HIS A 47 -6.57 4.21 -5.71
CA HIS A 47 -7.43 3.84 -6.84
C HIS A 47 -7.37 2.32 -7.12
N TYR A 48 -6.18 1.72 -7.09
CA TYR A 48 -6.02 0.27 -7.26
C TYR A 48 -6.76 -0.53 -6.17
N TYR A 49 -6.54 -0.20 -4.89
CA TYR A 49 -7.16 -0.94 -3.79
C TYR A 49 -8.67 -0.69 -3.71
N ASP A 50 -9.15 0.49 -4.05
CA ASP A 50 -10.57 0.80 -4.10
C ASP A 50 -11.28 -0.07 -5.16
N LYS A 51 -10.67 -0.21 -6.35
CA LYS A 51 -11.15 -1.15 -7.37
C LYS A 51 -11.17 -2.59 -6.85
N LYS A 52 -10.11 -3.04 -6.18
CA LYS A 52 -10.04 -4.41 -5.62
C LYS A 52 -11.06 -4.65 -4.51
N ILE A 53 -11.33 -3.66 -3.68
CA ILE A 53 -12.40 -3.72 -2.68
C ILE A 53 -13.77 -3.79 -3.36
N ALA A 54 -14.00 -3.03 -4.44
CA ALA A 54 -15.25 -3.08 -5.20
C ALA A 54 -15.47 -4.45 -5.87
N GLU A 55 -14.41 -5.05 -6.45
CA GLU A 55 -14.45 -6.41 -7.00
C GLU A 55 -14.86 -7.44 -5.93
N MET A 56 -14.32 -7.34 -4.72
CA MET A 56 -14.69 -8.23 -3.60
C MET A 56 -16.13 -8.00 -3.12
N LYS A 57 -16.56 -6.74 -3.00
CA LYS A 57 -17.96 -6.41 -2.68
C LYS A 57 -18.93 -7.00 -3.70
N GLN A 58 -18.56 -6.98 -4.98
CA GLN A 58 -19.36 -7.57 -6.04
C GLN A 58 -19.36 -9.11 -5.98
N LYS A 59 -18.21 -9.74 -5.69
CA LYS A 59 -18.09 -11.21 -5.56
C LYS A 59 -19.02 -11.76 -4.46
N TYR A 60 -19.09 -11.08 -3.33
CA TYR A 60 -19.82 -11.55 -2.15
C TYR A 60 -21.17 -10.85 -1.90
N ASP A 61 -21.51 -9.83 -2.69
CA ASP A 61 -22.71 -8.99 -2.53
C ASP A 61 -22.87 -8.42 -1.11
N MET A 62 -21.76 -8.03 -0.48
CA MET A 62 -21.75 -7.49 0.87
C MET A 62 -20.55 -6.58 1.11
N ASP A 63 -20.54 -5.85 2.22
CA ASP A 63 -19.36 -5.11 2.66
C ASP A 63 -18.39 -5.99 3.46
N PHE A 64 -17.17 -5.47 3.66
CA PHE A 64 -16.13 -6.19 4.38
C PHE A 64 -16.51 -6.51 5.84
N SER A 65 -17.30 -5.66 6.51
CA SER A 65 -17.68 -5.90 7.91
C SER A 65 -18.70 -7.03 8.02
N ALA A 66 -19.65 -7.10 7.09
CA ALA A 66 -20.58 -8.21 6.98
C ALA A 66 -19.84 -9.52 6.65
N PHE A 67 -18.89 -9.46 5.71
CA PHE A 67 -18.06 -10.61 5.33
C PHE A 67 -17.20 -11.12 6.50
N GLU A 68 -16.52 -10.21 7.21
CA GLU A 68 -15.72 -10.53 8.41
C GLU A 68 -16.57 -11.23 9.48
N LYS A 69 -17.78 -10.72 9.77
CA LYS A 69 -18.69 -11.35 10.74
C LYS A 69 -19.09 -12.76 10.30
N ARG A 70 -19.36 -12.97 9.00
CA ARG A 70 -19.71 -14.30 8.46
C ARG A 70 -18.56 -15.29 8.64
N VAL A 71 -17.32 -14.88 8.35
CA VAL A 71 -16.13 -15.71 8.54
C VAL A 71 -15.88 -16.00 10.02
N CYS A 72 -15.95 -14.98 10.90
CA CYS A 72 -15.71 -15.13 12.34
C CYS A 72 -16.79 -15.92 13.10
N LEU A 73 -18.06 -15.86 12.67
CA LEU A 73 -19.18 -16.54 13.34
C LEU A 73 -19.33 -18.01 12.94
N GLY A 74 -18.40 -18.56 12.14
CA GLY A 74 -18.29 -20.00 11.95
C GLY A 74 -19.22 -20.60 10.89
N ALA A 75 -19.66 -19.83 9.89
CA ALA A 75 -20.34 -20.39 8.72
C ALA A 75 -19.38 -21.01 7.68
N VAL A 76 -18.08 -21.05 7.97
CA VAL A 76 -17.06 -21.62 7.07
C VAL A 76 -16.88 -23.09 7.43
N GLU A 77 -17.85 -23.94 7.09
CA GLU A 77 -17.65 -25.38 7.15
C GLU A 77 -16.68 -25.88 6.04
N GLU A 78 -16.53 -25.18 4.89
CA GLU A 78 -15.90 -25.83 3.71
C GLU A 78 -15.06 -24.97 2.73
N GLY A 79 -14.68 -23.71 3.01
CA GLY A 79 -14.02 -22.87 1.99
C GLY A 79 -12.58 -22.43 2.28
N PHE A 80 -11.54 -23.19 1.90
CA PHE A 80 -10.17 -22.65 1.83
C PHE A 80 -10.11 -21.37 0.97
N GLU A 81 -10.90 -21.32 -0.11
CA GLU A 81 -11.03 -20.14 -0.97
C GLU A 81 -11.62 -18.93 -0.22
N GLU A 82 -12.64 -19.13 0.62
CA GLU A 82 -13.28 -18.03 1.35
C GLU A 82 -12.32 -17.42 2.41
N LEU A 83 -11.47 -18.25 3.01
CA LEU A 83 -10.42 -17.78 3.93
C LEU A 83 -9.27 -17.06 3.21
N ASP A 84 -8.90 -17.51 2.01
CA ASP A 84 -7.93 -16.83 1.16
C ASP A 84 -8.44 -15.46 0.73
N ASP A 85 -9.70 -15.39 0.28
CA ASP A 85 -10.35 -14.15 -0.09
C ASP A 85 -10.55 -13.20 1.09
N PHE A 86 -10.84 -13.74 2.29
CA PHE A 86 -10.85 -12.94 3.52
C PHE A 86 -9.50 -12.28 3.78
N THR A 87 -8.42 -13.07 3.74
CA THR A 87 -7.06 -12.56 3.96
C THR A 87 -6.70 -11.50 2.91
N LEU A 88 -7.09 -11.72 1.66
CA LEU A 88 -6.83 -10.81 0.55
C LEU A 88 -7.61 -9.51 0.68
N TRP A 89 -8.92 -9.59 0.97
CA TRP A 89 -9.79 -8.43 1.13
C TRP A 89 -9.41 -7.60 2.35
N GLU A 90 -9.09 -8.24 3.48
CA GLU A 90 -8.56 -7.56 4.66
C GLU A 90 -7.28 -6.78 4.31
N GLY A 91 -6.37 -7.42 3.57
CA GLY A 91 -5.15 -6.80 3.04
C GLY A 91 -5.44 -5.56 2.19
N TYR A 92 -6.41 -5.62 1.30
CA TYR A 92 -6.82 -4.46 0.48
C TYR A 92 -7.37 -3.31 1.33
N VAL A 93 -8.22 -3.60 2.31
CA VAL A 93 -8.79 -2.59 3.21
C VAL A 93 -7.67 -1.93 4.05
N LYS A 94 -6.74 -2.71 4.60
CA LYS A 94 -5.60 -2.20 5.35
C LYS A 94 -4.67 -1.35 4.47
N ALA A 95 -4.36 -1.81 3.26
CA ALA A 95 -3.51 -1.08 2.34
C ALA A 95 -4.16 0.23 1.88
N TYR A 96 -5.45 0.22 1.55
CA TYR A 96 -6.20 1.44 1.24
C TYR A 96 -6.12 2.46 2.40
N LYS A 97 -6.37 2.03 3.64
CA LYS A 97 -6.30 2.90 4.83
C LYS A 97 -4.89 3.44 5.05
N TYR A 98 -3.86 2.65 4.80
CA TYR A 98 -2.47 3.08 4.91
C TYR A 98 -2.13 4.17 3.89
N TRP A 99 -2.41 3.91 2.60
CA TRP A 99 -2.08 4.88 1.55
C TRP A 99 -2.87 6.18 1.66
N LYS A 100 -4.12 6.12 2.17
CA LYS A 100 -4.95 7.30 2.42
C LYS A 100 -4.38 8.28 3.45
N GLN A 101 -3.39 7.87 4.25
CA GLN A 101 -2.69 8.78 5.18
C GLN A 101 -1.71 9.73 4.47
N TYR A 102 -1.42 9.46 3.20
CA TYR A 102 -0.49 10.23 2.36
C TYR A 102 -1.21 11.09 1.29
N LEU A 103 -2.55 11.12 1.34
CA LEU A 103 -3.40 12.12 0.68
C LEU A 103 -3.69 13.25 1.66
#